data_AF-A0A970T7P9-F1
#
_entry.id   AF-A0A970T7P9-F1
#
_cell.length_a   1.000
_cell.length_b   1.000
_cell.length_c   1.000
_cell.angle_alpha   90.00
_cell.angle_beta   90.00
_cell.angle_gamma   90.00
#
_symmetry.space_group_name_H-M   'P 1'
#
loop_
_entity.id
_entity.type
_entity.pdbx_description
1 polymer ?
#
loop_
_entity_poly.entity_id
_entity_poly.type
_entity_poly.pdbx_seq_one_letter_code
_entity_poly.pdbx_strand_id
1 'polypeptide(L)'
;MKIKSYKELRWVLRVLSGLIIVFSLLMFIGETFFGENPGKPLTANAILQLSVAGAGLIGLGLAWKWELPGGIISVIAFIMLAIINPMVLQYTLLLIWPLTAILFIVLWVISRKKMQGINEL
;
A
#
# COMPACT_ATOMS: atom_id res chain seq x y z
N MET A 1 18.35 21.57 -12.24
CA MET A 1 18.69 20.15 -12.01
C MET A 1 17.49 19.41 -11.39
N LYS A 2 16.51 18.91 -12.19
CA LYS A 2 15.20 18.46 -11.63
C LYS A 2 14.61 17.17 -12.25
N ILE A 3 15.34 16.43 -13.07
CA ILE A 3 14.78 15.25 -13.80
C ILE A 3 15.22 13.92 -13.17
N LYS A 4 16.41 13.86 -12.55
CA LYS A 4 16.97 12.64 -11.92
C LYS A 4 16.16 12.16 -10.70
N SER A 5 15.67 13.11 -9.89
CA SER A 5 15.00 12.85 -8.60
C SER A 5 13.68 12.06 -8.71
N TYR A 6 12.89 12.24 -9.78
CA TYR A 6 11.61 11.53 -9.93
C TYR A 6 11.76 10.03 -10.21
N LYS A 7 12.81 9.65 -10.96
CA LYS A 7 13.08 8.25 -11.29
C LYS A 7 13.56 7.51 -10.05
N GLU A 8 14.40 8.15 -9.25
CA GLU A 8 14.86 7.61 -7.95
C GLU A 8 13.71 7.52 -6.95
N LEU A 9 12.84 8.53 -6.85
CA LEU A 9 11.69 8.49 -5.95
C LEU A 9 10.70 7.36 -6.30
N ARG A 10 10.44 7.12 -7.59
CA ARG A 10 9.64 5.97 -8.04
C ARG A 10 10.28 4.64 -7.68
N TRP A 11 11.61 4.56 -7.75
CA TRP A 11 12.34 3.35 -7.40
C TRP A 11 12.28 3.09 -5.88
N VAL A 12 12.50 4.14 -5.08
CA VAL A 12 12.35 4.09 -3.61
C VAL A 12 10.93 3.65 -3.22
N LEU A 13 9.89 4.20 -3.86
CA LEU A 13 8.50 3.81 -3.59
C LEU A 13 8.20 2.35 -3.94
N ARG A 14 8.78 1.82 -5.02
CA ARG A 14 8.66 0.40 -5.38
C ARG A 14 9.36 -0.49 -4.36
N VAL A 15 10.56 -0.13 -3.93
CA VAL A 15 11.29 -0.87 -2.88
C VAL A 15 10.51 -0.83 -1.57
N LEU A 16 10.03 0.35 -1.16
CA LEU A 16 9.25 0.52 0.06
C LEU A 16 7.95 -0.28 -0.01
N SER A 17 7.23 -0.23 -1.12
CA SER A 17 6.03 -1.03 -1.36
C SER A 17 6.32 -2.53 -1.33
N GLY A 18 7.42 -2.97 -1.95
CA GLY A 18 7.84 -4.37 -1.93
C GLY A 18 8.18 -4.83 -0.51
N LEU A 19 8.87 -3.98 0.24
CA LEU A 19 9.19 -4.24 1.64
C LEU A 19 7.93 -4.36 2.49
N ILE A 20 6.94 -3.48 2.30
CA ILE A 20 5.64 -3.55 2.98
C ILE A 20 4.94 -4.88 2.65
N ILE A 21 4.86 -5.25 1.37
CA ILE A 21 4.21 -6.50 0.95
C ILE A 21 4.92 -7.72 1.56
N VAL A 22 6.24 -7.80 1.44
CA VAL A 22 7.02 -8.93 1.98
C VAL A 22 6.90 -8.99 3.50
N PHE A 23 7.04 -7.85 4.19
CA PHE A 23 6.89 -7.78 5.64
C PHE A 23 5.50 -8.23 6.09
N SER A 24 4.43 -7.75 5.44
CA SER A 24 3.06 -8.16 5.73
C SER A 24 2.84 -9.65 5.50
N LEU A 25 3.40 -10.22 4.44
CA LEU A 25 3.31 -11.67 4.18
C LEU A 25 4.09 -12.49 5.22
N LEU A 26 5.27 -12.03 5.62
CA LEU A 26 6.04 -12.69 6.69
C LEU A 26 5.29 -12.65 8.02
N MET A 27 4.70 -11.51 8.38
CA MET A 27 3.85 -11.39 9.57
C MET A 27 2.62 -12.29 9.48
N PHE A 28 1.98 -12.38 8.31
CA PHE A 28 0.83 -13.26 8.10
C PHE A 28 1.20 -14.73 8.27
N ILE A 29 2.31 -15.17 7.68
CA ILE A 29 2.83 -16.53 7.84
C ILE A 29 3.21 -16.76 9.30
N GLY A 30 3.91 -15.81 9.93
CA GLY A 30 4.29 -15.86 11.34
C GLY A 30 3.09 -16.10 12.25
N GLU A 31 2.05 -15.28 12.12
CA GLU A 31 0.81 -15.41 12.90
C GLU A 31 0.09 -16.74 12.63
N THR A 32 0.04 -17.18 11.37
CA THR A 32 -0.67 -18.42 10.97
C THR A 32 0.01 -19.67 11.50
N PHE A 33 1.35 -19.71 11.53
CA PHE A 33 2.11 -20.91 11.89
C PHE A 33 2.65 -20.90 13.34
N PHE A 34 2.92 -19.73 13.91
CA PHE A 34 3.59 -19.57 15.22
C PHE A 34 2.78 -18.74 16.22
N GLY A 35 1.57 -18.30 15.88
CA GLY A 35 0.71 -17.53 16.78
C GLY A 35 0.24 -18.31 18.02
N GLU A 36 -0.23 -17.60 19.04
CA GLU A 36 -0.60 -18.15 20.36
C GLU A 36 -1.72 -19.21 20.34
N ASN A 37 -2.42 -19.38 19.21
CA ASN A 37 -3.52 -20.34 19.06
C ASN A 37 -3.47 -21.04 17.68
N PRO A 38 -2.48 -21.91 17.41
CA PRO A 38 -2.40 -22.63 16.14
C PRO A 38 -3.63 -23.53 15.99
N GLY A 39 -4.44 -23.31 14.95
CA GLY A 39 -5.55 -24.20 14.57
C GLY A 39 -6.96 -23.84 15.05
N LYS A 40 -7.19 -22.69 15.71
CA LYS A 40 -8.57 -22.19 15.89
C LYS A 40 -9.11 -21.63 14.56
N PRO A 41 -10.37 -21.88 14.20
CA PRO A 41 -10.96 -21.32 13.00
C PRO A 41 -10.93 -19.79 13.07
N LEU A 42 -10.40 -19.16 12.01
CA LEU A 42 -10.41 -17.71 11.86
C LEU A 42 -11.85 -17.21 11.97
N THR A 43 -12.07 -16.22 12.82
CA THR A 43 -13.37 -15.56 12.91
C THR A 43 -13.68 -14.85 11.60
N ALA A 44 -14.96 -14.73 11.24
CA ALA A 44 -15.38 -14.03 10.02
C ALA A 44 -14.78 -12.60 9.93
N ASN A 45 -14.66 -11.91 11.07
CA ASN A 45 -14.01 -10.59 11.14
C ASN A 45 -12.51 -10.65 10.82
N ALA A 46 -11.79 -11.67 11.27
CA ALA A 46 -10.37 -11.85 10.94
C ALA A 46 -10.17 -12.14 9.45
N ILE A 47 -11.00 -13.01 8.87
CA ILE A 47 -10.99 -13.33 7.42
C ILE A 47 -11.26 -12.07 6.60
N LEU A 48 -12.24 -11.26 7.03
CA LEU A 48 -12.61 -10.03 6.34
C LEU A 48 -11.48 -8.99 6.41
N GLN A 49 -10.87 -8.77 7.59
CA GLN A 49 -9.70 -7.89 7.73
C GLN A 49 -8.52 -8.36 6.87
N LEU A 50 -8.23 -9.67 6.86
CA LEU A 50 -7.19 -10.26 6.02
C LEU A 50 -7.46 -10.10 4.53
N SER A 51 -8.70 -10.29 4.11
CA SER A 51 -9.10 -10.14 2.70
C SER A 51 -8.97 -8.69 2.24
N VAL A 52 -9.41 -7.73 3.06
CA VAL A 52 -9.26 -6.30 2.80
C VAL A 52 -7.78 -5.89 2.77
N ALA A 53 -6.99 -6.39 3.72
CA ALA A 53 -5.56 -6.14 3.74
C ALA A 53 -4.87 -6.73 2.48
N GLY A 54 -5.17 -7.98 2.13
CA GLY A 54 -4.67 -8.63 0.92
C GLY A 54 -5.00 -7.85 -0.35
N ALA A 55 -6.25 -7.38 -0.49
CA ALA A 55 -6.67 -6.55 -1.61
C ALA A 55 -5.88 -5.24 -1.68
N GLY A 56 -5.62 -4.60 -0.53
CA GLY A 56 -4.79 -3.39 -0.49
C GLY A 56 -3.33 -3.65 -0.90
N LEU A 57 -2.75 -4.79 -0.49
CA LEU A 57 -1.37 -5.16 -0.81
C LEU A 57 -1.23 -5.44 -2.31
N ILE A 58 -2.23 -6.10 -2.90
CA ILE A 58 -2.36 -6.26 -4.34
C ILE A 58 -2.45 -4.89 -5.02
N GLY A 59 -3.25 -3.96 -4.47
CA GLY A 59 -3.31 -2.57 -4.94
C GLY A 59 -1.95 -1.89 -4.94
N LEU A 60 -1.18 -2.04 -3.86
CA LEU A 60 0.17 -1.50 -3.73
C LEU A 60 1.13 -2.09 -4.77
N GLY A 61 1.06 -3.41 -5.02
CA GLY A 61 1.81 -4.07 -6.08
C GLY A 61 1.39 -3.61 -7.47
N LEU A 62 0.09 -3.40 -7.70
CA LEU A 62 -0.44 -2.88 -8.95
C LEU A 62 0.06 -1.46 -9.24
N ALA A 63 0.30 -0.66 -8.19
CA ALA A 63 0.85 0.69 -8.29
C ALA A 63 2.23 0.73 -8.96
N TRP A 64 2.96 -0.40 -9.04
CA TRP A 64 4.27 -0.44 -9.67
C TRP A 64 4.21 -0.21 -11.19
N LYS A 65 3.18 -0.75 -11.84
CA LYS A 65 2.92 -0.58 -13.28
C LYS A 65 1.83 0.47 -13.53
N TRP A 66 0.85 0.56 -12.61
CA TRP A 66 -0.30 1.45 -12.70
C TRP A 66 -0.45 2.29 -11.43
N GLU A 67 0.39 3.32 -11.29
CA GLU A 67 0.56 4.15 -10.07
C GLU A 67 -0.79 4.66 -9.50
N LEU A 68 -1.67 5.18 -10.35
CA LEU A 68 -2.95 5.76 -9.94
C LEU A 68 -3.98 4.70 -9.48
N PRO A 69 -4.44 3.75 -10.32
CA PRO A 69 -5.47 2.81 -9.88
C PRO A 69 -4.96 1.91 -8.75
N GLY A 70 -3.69 1.50 -8.77
CA GLY A 70 -3.12 0.71 -7.68
C GLY A 70 -3.05 1.48 -6.36
N GLY A 71 -2.61 2.74 -6.41
CA GLY A 71 -2.60 3.62 -5.25
C GLY A 71 -4.02 3.84 -4.68
N ILE A 72 -5.01 4.09 -5.54
CA ILE A 72 -6.41 4.29 -5.13
C ILE A 72 -6.97 3.03 -4.47
N ILE A 73 -6.79 1.85 -5.09
CA ILE A 73 -7.25 0.57 -4.51
C ILE A 73 -6.62 0.36 -3.14
N SER A 74 -5.31 0.62 -3.01
CA SER A 74 -4.62 0.47 -1.73
C SER A 74 -5.11 1.44 -0.66
N VAL A 75 -5.40 2.69 -1.01
CA VAL A 75 -5.94 3.69 -0.07
C VAL A 75 -7.36 3.30 0.36
N ILE A 76 -8.23 2.92 -0.58
CA ILE A 76 -9.60 2.49 -0.28
C ILE A 76 -9.59 1.26 0.64
N ALA A 77 -8.73 0.28 0.36
CA ALA A 77 -8.58 -0.89 1.21
C ALA A 77 -8.15 -0.51 2.63
N PHE A 78 -7.20 0.42 2.79
CA PHE A 78 -6.80 0.91 4.10
C PHE A 78 -7.94 1.63 4.83
N ILE A 79 -8.71 2.46 4.13
CA ILE A 79 -9.88 3.16 4.71
C ILE A 79 -10.92 2.13 5.19
N MET A 80 -11.23 1.11 4.37
CA MET A 80 -12.12 0.04 4.81
C MET A 80 -11.58 -0.67 6.04
N LEU A 81 -10.29 -0.99 6.06
CA LEU A 81 -9.65 -1.62 7.22
C LEU A 81 -9.77 -0.76 8.48
N ALA A 82 -9.60 0.56 8.37
CA ALA A 82 -9.77 1.50 9.47
C ALA A 82 -11.23 1.63 9.95
N ILE A 83 -12.21 1.45 9.06
CA ILE A 83 -13.63 1.39 9.44
C ILE A 83 -13.93 0.09 10.21
N ILE A 84 -13.39 -1.04 9.75
CA ILE A 84 -13.61 -2.35 10.37
C ILE A 84 -12.88 -2.44 11.72
N ASN A 85 -11.67 -1.92 11.79
CA ASN A 85 -10.82 -1.96 12.96
C ASN A 85 -10.09 -0.62 13.14
N PRO A 86 -10.65 0.34 13.88
CA PRO A 86 -10.06 1.66 14.06
C PRO A 86 -8.73 1.65 14.83
N MET A 87 -8.39 0.55 15.53
CA MET A 87 -7.08 0.42 16.18
C MET A 87 -5.92 0.45 15.18
N VAL A 88 -6.16 0.14 13.90
CA VAL A 88 -5.10 0.20 12.87
C VAL A 88 -4.50 1.60 12.72
N LEU A 89 -5.23 2.66 13.12
CA LEU A 89 -4.75 4.04 13.11
C LEU A 89 -3.77 4.35 14.25
N GLN A 90 -3.78 3.57 15.32
CA GLN A 90 -2.86 3.75 16.46
C GLN A 90 -1.48 3.17 16.17
N TYR A 91 -1.38 2.19 15.28
CA TYR A 91 -0.11 1.57 14.90
C TYR A 91 0.58 2.42 13.83
N THR A 92 1.56 3.23 14.23
CA THR A 92 2.32 4.11 13.33
C THR A 92 2.91 3.37 12.13
N LEU A 93 3.33 2.11 12.31
CA LEU A 93 3.86 1.27 11.23
C LEU A 93 2.81 0.99 10.13
N LEU A 94 1.54 0.83 10.50
CA LEU A 94 0.47 0.60 9.53
C LEU A 94 0.13 1.85 8.73
N LEU A 95 0.39 3.05 9.27
CA LEU A 95 0.20 4.31 8.54
C LEU A 95 1.20 4.51 7.39
N ILE A 96 2.34 3.82 7.41
CA ILE A 96 3.33 3.87 6.32
C ILE A 96 2.70 3.37 5.02
N TRP A 97 1.79 2.40 5.10
CA TRP A 97 1.12 1.84 3.94
C TRP A 97 0.27 2.85 3.14
N PRO A 98 -0.77 3.50 3.72
CA PRO A 98 -1.54 4.51 2.99
C PRO A 98 -0.67 5.71 2.58
N LEU A 99 0.32 6.10 3.37
CA LEU A 99 1.30 7.13 3.00
C LEU A 99 2.03 6.77 1.69
N THR A 100 2.51 5.54 1.58
CA THR A 100 3.20 5.03 0.39
C THR A 100 2.27 5.03 -0.82
N ALA A 101 1.01 4.62 -0.64
CA ALA A 101 0.00 4.63 -1.71
C ALA A 101 -0.35 6.05 -2.18
N ILE A 102 -0.48 7.01 -1.25
CA ILE A 102 -0.72 8.42 -1.57
C ILE A 102 0.46 9.00 -2.36
N LEU A 103 1.70 8.67 -1.99
CA LEU A 103 2.88 9.13 -2.72
C LEU A 103 2.91 8.62 -4.16
N PHE A 104 2.47 7.38 -4.43
CA PHE A 104 2.28 6.89 -5.80
C PHE A 104 1.27 7.72 -6.60
N ILE A 105 0.13 8.07 -5.99
CA ILE A 105 -0.89 8.91 -6.61
C ILE A 105 -0.35 10.32 -6.90
N VAL A 106 0.32 10.94 -5.93
CA VAL A 106 0.88 12.29 -6.06
C VAL A 106 1.95 12.33 -7.15
N LEU A 107 2.85 11.34 -7.19
CA LEU A 107 3.86 11.23 -8.24
C LEU A 107 3.24 11.11 -9.63
N TRP A 108 2.16 10.33 -9.74
CA TRP A 108 1.43 10.19 -10.99
C TRP A 108 0.88 11.54 -11.47
N VAL A 109 0.20 12.30 -10.58
CA VAL A 109 -0.37 13.62 -10.89
C VAL A 109 0.73 14.61 -11.31
N ILE A 110 1.83 14.67 -10.56
CA ILE A 110 2.96 15.57 -10.86
C ILE A 110 3.59 15.21 -12.21
N SER A 111 3.76 13.93 -12.49
CA SER A 111 4.34 13.47 -13.76
C SER A 111 3.49 13.83 -14.98
N ARG A 112 2.16 13.83 -14.84
CA ARG A 112 1.21 14.21 -15.90
C ARG A 112 1.18 15.71 -16.14
N LYS A 113 1.13 16.52 -15.07
CA LYS A 113 1.16 17.99 -15.18
C LYS A 113 2.43 18.49 -15.87
N LYS A 114 3.57 17.85 -15.62
CA LYS A 114 4.84 18.21 -16.24
C LYS A 114 4.90 17.88 -17.74
N MET A 115 4.19 16.85 -18.20
CA MET A 115 4.08 16.56 -19.63
C MET A 115 3.14 17.53 -20.35
N GLN A 116 2.11 18.05 -19.67
CA GLN A 116 1.21 19.05 -20.27
C GLN A 116 1.88 20.43 -20.40
N GLY A 117 2.63 20.88 -19.39
CA GLY A 117 3.35 22.17 -19.46
C GLY A 117 4.56 22.21 -20.42
N ILE A 118 4.96 21.07 -21.02
CA ILE A 118 5.96 21.03 -22.10
C ILE A 118 5.28 21.14 -23.48
N ASN A 119 4.01 20.75 -23.61
CA ASN A 119 3.27 20.84 -24.87
C ASN A 119 2.65 22.23 -25.11
N GLU A 120 2.78 23.15 -24.16
CA GLU A 120 2.31 24.55 -24.26
C GLU A 120 3.46 25.54 -24.54
N LEU A 121 4.67 25.04 -24.84
CA LEU A 121 5.86 25.79 -25.26
C LEU A 121 6.31 25.32 -26.66
#